data_AF-A0A6B3IBC4-F1
#
_entry.id   AF-A0A6B3IBC4-F1
#
_cell.length_a   1.000
_cell.length_b   1.000
_cell.length_c   1.000
_cell.angle_alpha   90.00
_cell.angle_beta   90.00
_cell.angle_gamma   90.00
#
_symmetry.space_group_name_H-M   'P 1'
#
loop_
_entity.id
_entity.type
_entity.pdbx_description
1 polymer ?
#
loop_
_entity_poly.entity_id
_entity_poly.type
_entity_poly.pdbx_seq_one_letter_code
_entity_poly.pdbx_strand_id
1 'polypeptide(L)' 'MDAVLYEAGFPVDLLTEEQRLVLSELTPQELTVLLDVKSRLDAVGPEVQAHGEIAGGALF' A
#
# COMPACT_ATOMS: atom_id res chain seq x y z
N MET A 1 14.41 -2.76 1.33
CA MET A 1 13.01 -2.78 1.76
C MET A 1 12.13 -2.08 0.72
N ASP A 2 12.49 -0.88 0.29
CA ASP A 2 11.78 -0.14 -0.76
C ASP A 2 11.57 -0.96 -2.04
N ALA A 3 12.58 -1.71 -2.48
CA ALA A 3 12.46 -2.64 -3.60
C ALA A 3 11.38 -3.71 -3.37
N VAL A 4 11.26 -4.27 -2.16
CA VAL A 4 10.26 -5.29 -1.81
C VAL A 4 8.85 -4.71 -1.84
N LEU A 5 8.69 -3.49 -1.32
CA LEU A 5 7.41 -2.77 -1.34
C LEU A 5 7.02 -2.38 -2.77
N TYR A 6 7.98 -1.92 -3.57
CA TYR A 6 7.80 -1.58 -4.97
C TYR A 6 7.38 -2.81 -5.80
N GLU A 7 8.10 -3.92 -5.64
CA GLU A 7 7.75 -5.20 -6.28
C GLU A 7 6.38 -5.73 -5.85
N ALA A 8 5.99 -5.47 -4.60
CA ALA A 8 4.66 -5.78 -4.10
C ALA A 8 3.56 -4.84 -4.63
N GLY A 9 3.90 -3.79 -5.38
CA GLY A 9 2.96 -2.84 -5.99
C GLY A 9 2.53 -1.69 -5.07
N PHE A 10 3.28 -1.42 -4.00
CA PHE A 10 3.09 -0.18 -3.23
C PHE A 10 3.66 1.02 -4.01
N PRO A 11 2.99 2.18 -4.03
CA PRO A 11 3.45 3.36 -4.74
C PRO A 11 4.54 4.10 -3.95
N VAL A 12 5.69 3.45 -3.73
CA VAL A 12 6.80 3.96 -2.89
C VAL A 12 7.31 5.34 -3.38
N ASP A 13 7.20 5.60 -4.69
CA ASP A 13 7.60 6.88 -5.30
C ASP A 13 6.67 8.04 -4.96
N LEU A 14 5.42 7.76 -4.57
CA LEU A 14 4.43 8.78 -4.20
C LEU A 14 4.47 9.12 -2.71
N LEU A 15 5.27 8.39 -1.93
CA LEU A 15 5.39 8.61 -0.50
C LEU A 15 6.26 9.82 -0.19
N THR A 16 5.88 10.55 0.86
CA THR A 16 6.77 11.54 1.46
C THR A 16 7.94 10.85 2.17
N GLU A 17 8.96 11.63 2.53
CA GLU A 17 10.12 11.09 3.23
C GLU A 17 9.74 10.54 4.61
N GLU A 18 8.84 11.21 5.31
CA GLU A 18 8.33 10.77 6.61
C GLU A 18 7.57 9.45 6.49
N GLN A 19 6.81 9.26 5.41
CA GLN A 19 6.10 8.00 5.17
C GLN A 19 7.06 6.86 4.83
N ARG A 20 8.12 7.13 4.05
CA ARG A 20 9.20 6.15 3.80
C ARG A 20 9.90 5.75 5.09
N LEU A 21 10.13 6.70 6.00
CA LEU A 21 10.74 6.43 7.31
C LEU A 21 9.88 5.46 8.13
N VAL A 22 8.57 5.69 8.22
CA VAL A 22 7.64 4.79 8.94
C VAL A 22 7.71 3.37 8.37
N LEU A 23 7.73 3.23 7.05
CA LEU A 23 7.86 1.92 6.43
C LEU A 23 9.24 1.30 6.72
N SER A 24 10.30 2.09 6.78
CA SER A 24 11.67 1.63 7.06
C SER A 24 11.88 1.08 8.46
N GLU A 25 11.03 1.48 9.40
CA GLU A 25 11.06 1.01 10.79
C GLU A 25 10.32 -0.32 10.97
N LEU A 26 9.64 -0.82 9.94
CA LEU A 26 8.93 -2.11 10.01
C LEU A 26 9.92 -3.24 10.24
N THR A 27 9.60 -4.07 11.23
CA THR A 27 10.27 -5.34 11.43
C THR A 27 9.97 -6.30 10.27
N PRO A 28 10.82 -7.32 10.04
CA PRO A 28 10.55 -8.34 9.02
C PRO A 28 9.19 -9.03 9.18
N GLN A 29 8.74 -9.21 10.43
CA GLN A 29 7.44 -9.81 10.76
C GLN A 29 6.29 -8.89 10.36
N GLU A 30 6.36 -7.60 10.69
CA GLU A 30 5.33 -6.63 10.31
C GLU A 30 5.27 -6.44 8.80
N LEU A 31 6.42 -6.41 8.13
CA LEU A 31 6.47 -6.40 6.66
C LEU A 31 5.80 -7.64 6.06
N THR A 32 6.04 -8.82 6.64
CA THR A 32 5.40 -10.06 6.20
C THR A 32 3.88 -10.00 6.34
N VAL A 33 3.39 -9.50 7.48
CA VAL A 33 1.94 -9.32 7.70
C VAL A 33 1.36 -8.32 6.72
N LEU A 34 2.04 -7.19 6.48
CA LEU A 34 1.60 -6.17 5.52
C LEU A 34 1.47 -6.74 4.09
N LEU A 35 2.44 -7.54 3.66
CA LEU A 35 2.41 -8.21 2.35
C LEU A 35 1.31 -9.28 2.26
N ASP A 36 1.09 -10.05 3.33
CA ASP A 36 0.00 -11.04 3.39
C ASP A 36 -1.38 -10.36 3.25
N VAL A 37 -1.60 -9.29 4.02
CA VAL A 37 -2.85 -8.52 3.95
C VAL A 37 -3.07 -7.98 2.54
N LYS A 38 -2.04 -7.40 1.91
CA LYS A 38 -2.13 -6.93 0.53
C LYS A 38 -2.50 -8.06 -0.43
N SER A 39 -1.81 -9.20 -0.35
CA SER A 39 -2.09 -10.34 -1.23
C SER A 39 -3.53 -10.84 -1.09
N ARG A 40 -4.09 -10.81 0.12
CA ARG A 40 -5.47 -11.22 0.37
C ARG A 40 -6.48 -10.21 -0.17
N LEU A 41 -6.18 -8.92 -0.08
CA LEU A 41 -6.99 -7.85 -0.68
C LEU A 41 -6.97 -7.95 -2.21
N ASP A 42 -5.80 -8.17 -2.82
CA ASP A 42 -5.68 -8.36 -4.27
C ASP A 42 -6.47 -9.59 -4.76
N ALA A 43 -6.48 -10.68 -3.97
CA ALA A 43 -7.15 -11.93 -4.32
C ALA A 43 -8.68 -11.84 -4.27
N VAL A 44 -9.26 -10.94 -3.47
CA VAL A 44 -10.72 -10.72 -3.42
C VAL A 44 -11.21 -9.74 -4.50
N GLY A 45 -10.31 -9.29 -5.39
CA GLY A 45 -10.59 -8.31 -6.43
C GLY A 45 -10.59 -6.88 -5.89
N PRO A 46 -10.56 -5.86 -6.78
CA PRO A 46 -10.63 -4.48 -6.33
C PRO A 46 -11.92 -4.27 -5.53
N GLU A 47 -11.83 -3.65 -4.35
CA GLU A 47 -13.01 -3.24 -3.56
C GLU A 47 -13.95 -2.31 -4.35
N VAL A 48 -13.53 -1.82 -5.53
CA VAL A 48 -14.26 -0.90 -6.40
C VAL A 48 -14.76 -1.60 -7.66
N GLN A 49 -15.91 -2.25 -7.57
CA GLN A 49 -16.80 -2.42 -8.72
C GLN A 49 -17.65 -1.14 -8.82
N ALA A 50 -17.19 -0.20 -9.67
CA ALA A 50 -17.77 1.11 -9.96
C ALA A 50 -17.80 2.13 -8.81
N HIS A 51 -16.87 3.09 -8.83
CA HIS A 51 -17.28 4.48 -8.87
C HIS A 51 -16.90 5.03 -10.24
N GLY A 52 -17.90 5.14 -11.13
CA GLY A 52 -17.86 6.28 -12.04
C GLY A 52 -17.80 7.52 -11.15
N GLU A 53 -16.84 8.40 -11.43
CA GLU A 53 -16.53 9.63 -10.69
C GLU A 53 -15.52 9.48 -9.54
N ILE A 54 -14.25 9.69 -9.94
CA ILE A 54 -13.15 10.40 -9.26
C ILE A 54 -13.42 10.82 -7.80
N ALA A 55 -12.64 10.28 -6.86
CA ALA A 55 -11.70 11.03 -6.01
C ALA A 55 -11.24 10.15 -4.84
N GLY A 56 -9.97 9.76 -4.87
CA GLY A 56 -9.28 9.37 -3.64
C GLY A 56 -9.03 10.60 -2.77
N GLY A 57 -9.29 10.47 -1.46
CA GLY A 57 -8.68 11.30 -0.42
C GLY A 57 -9.35 12.65 -0.11
N ALA A 58 -10.13 12.66 0.96
CA ALA A 58 -10.35 13.74 1.94
C ALA A 58 -10.84 15.14 1.50
N LEU A 59 -11.90 15.61 2.20
CA LEU A 59 -12.36 17.00 2.34
C LEU A 59 -12.99 17.61 1.07
N PHE A 60 -14.33 17.52 0.93
CA PHE A 60 -15.35 18.59 0.93
C PHE A 60 -16.74 17.94 0.79
#